data_AF-A0A7S2CKD6-F1
#
_entry.id   AF-A0A7S2CKD6-F1
#
_cell.length_a   1.000
_cell.length_b   1.000
_cell.length_c   1.000
_cell.angle_alpha   90.00
_cell.angle_beta   90.00
_cell.angle_gamma   90.00
#
_symmetry.space_group_name_H-M   'P 1'
#
loop_
_entity.id
_entity.type
_entity.pdbx_description
1 polymer ?
#
loop_
_entity_poly.entity_id
_entity_poly.type
_entity_poly.pdbx_seq_one_letter_code
_entity_poly.pdbx_strand_id
1 'polypeptide(L)'
;ERKEKEEEARRRKEEAEAAEKAAREAASAASSAAAGPPDAMLAEVLEVPPVGVKAPPCALPLWCASPNRDDIVTPVELQRHMTGAATPKRILLGRRSWVLLGRRLQPPVPGQEPDVGLASPRASRAHALLLRNWQGKCFLMDLGSPNGTFLGVKKLPVKAPCEWPIGTAAYFADSTREVFQLHPV
;
A
#
# COMPACT_ATOMS: atom_id res chain seq x y z
N GLU A 1 38.07 20.97 -4.36
CA GLU A 1 37.38 21.48 -3.15
C GLU A 1 36.30 22.55 -3.41
N ARG A 2 36.58 23.85 -3.63
CA ARG A 2 35.50 24.86 -3.83
C ARG A 2 34.69 24.65 -5.12
N LYS A 3 35.34 24.28 -6.23
CA LYS A 3 34.68 24.02 -7.53
C LYS A 3 33.83 22.74 -7.53
N GLU A 4 34.24 21.67 -6.84
CA GLU A 4 33.47 20.42 -6.74
C GLU A 4 32.17 20.60 -5.94
N LYS A 5 32.22 21.37 -4.84
CA LYS A 5 31.02 21.65 -4.04
C LYS A 5 29.97 22.45 -4.82
N GLU A 6 30.41 23.29 -5.74
CA GLU A 6 29.54 24.11 -6.59
C GLU A 6 28.88 23.29 -7.70
N GLU A 7 29.61 22.30 -8.24
CA GLU A 7 29.08 21.37 -9.25
C GLU A 7 28.08 20.36 -8.65
N GLU A 8 28.33 19.86 -7.43
CA GLU A 8 27.39 18.98 -6.73
C GLU A 8 26.09 19.72 -6.36
N ALA A 9 26.17 20.99 -5.97
CA ALA A 9 25.01 21.82 -5.68
C ALA A 9 24.17 22.07 -6.95
N ARG A 10 24.82 22.26 -8.11
CA ARG A 10 24.11 22.45 -9.39
C ARG A 10 23.37 21.18 -9.81
N ARG A 11 24.00 20.00 -9.68
CA ARG A 11 23.35 18.70 -9.97
C ARG A 11 22.13 18.44 -9.09
N ARG A 12 22.22 18.71 -7.78
CA ARG A 12 21.07 18.52 -6.88
C ARG A 12 19.92 19.48 -7.19
N LYS A 13 20.23 20.69 -7.65
CA LYS A 13 19.21 21.67 -8.05
C LYS A 13 18.53 21.26 -9.35
N GLU A 14 19.30 20.79 -10.34
CA GLU A 14 18.78 20.26 -11.61
C GLU A 14 17.94 18.99 -11.39
N GLU A 15 18.35 18.08 -10.50
CA GLU A 15 17.58 16.88 -10.14
C GLU A 15 16.27 17.22 -9.41
N ALA A 16 16.28 18.25 -8.55
CA ALA A 16 15.06 18.72 -7.85
C ALA A 16 14.08 19.41 -8.82
N GLU A 17 14.57 20.26 -9.72
CA GLU A 17 13.74 20.93 -10.73
C GLU A 17 13.15 19.94 -11.75
N ALA A 18 13.91 18.90 -12.12
CA ALA A 18 13.40 17.81 -12.97
C ALA A 18 12.31 16.99 -12.27
N ALA A 19 12.46 16.70 -10.97
CA ALA A 19 11.45 15.99 -10.19
C ALA A 19 10.16 16.81 -10.01
N GLU A 20 10.27 18.12 -9.81
CA GLU A 20 9.11 19.01 -9.70
C GLU A 20 8.37 19.16 -11.03
N LYS A 21 9.10 19.24 -12.15
CA LYS A 21 8.50 19.30 -13.49
C LYS A 21 7.78 18.00 -13.84
N ALA A 22 8.36 16.84 -13.52
CA ALA A 22 7.71 15.54 -13.70
C ALA A 22 6.43 15.40 -12.83
N ALA A 23 6.44 15.95 -11.61
CA ALA A 23 5.26 15.97 -10.75
C ALA A 23 4.14 16.88 -11.29
N ARG A 24 4.48 18.04 -11.89
CA ARG A 24 3.50 18.92 -12.55
C ARG A 24 2.92 18.31 -13.82
N GLU A 25 3.71 17.62 -14.62
CA GLU A 25 3.23 16.94 -15.83
C GLU A 25 2.31 15.75 -15.49
N ALA A 26 2.62 15.00 -14.43
CA ALA A 26 1.74 13.94 -13.91
C ALA A 26 0.41 14.50 -13.36
N ALA A 27 0.42 15.67 -12.71
CA ALA A 27 -0.79 16.33 -12.22
C ALA A 27 -1.65 16.92 -13.35
N SER A 28 -1.04 17.40 -14.44
CA SER A 28 -1.74 17.96 -15.60
C SER A 28 -2.50 16.90 -16.41
N ALA A 29 -2.06 15.64 -16.40
CA ALA A 29 -2.73 14.56 -17.14
C ALA A 29 -4.00 14.04 -16.43
N ALA A 30 -4.17 14.31 -15.13
CA ALA A 30 -5.28 13.80 -14.32
C ALA A 30 -6.60 14.59 -14.44
N SER A 31 -6.61 15.73 -15.15
CA SER A 31 -7.78 16.65 -15.19
C SER A 31 -8.72 16.43 -16.39
N SER A 32 -8.51 15.42 -17.24
CA SER A 32 -9.26 15.24 -18.49
C SER A 32 -9.73 13.79 -18.69
N ALA A 33 -10.60 13.28 -17.81
CA ALA A 33 -11.49 12.16 -18.14
C ALA A 33 -12.59 12.02 -17.07
N ALA A 34 -13.65 12.82 -17.21
CA ALA A 34 -14.92 12.55 -16.55
C ALA A 34 -15.95 12.17 -17.62
N ALA A 35 -16.39 10.91 -17.65
CA ALA A 35 -17.73 10.47 -18.10
C ALA A 35 -17.89 8.94 -18.04
N GLY A 36 -18.75 8.46 -17.12
CA GLY A 36 -19.64 7.29 -17.33
C GLY A 36 -19.13 5.86 -17.01
N PRO A 37 -19.88 5.05 -16.21
CA PRO A 37 -19.72 3.59 -16.03
C PRO A 37 -20.55 2.81 -17.10
N PRO A 38 -20.55 1.44 -17.21
CA PRO A 38 -20.29 0.46 -16.16
C PRO A 38 -19.52 -0.83 -16.55
N ASP A 39 -19.04 -1.52 -15.52
CA ASP A 39 -19.16 -2.98 -15.35
C ASP A 39 -18.88 -3.86 -16.58
N ALA A 40 -17.60 -4.17 -16.85
CA ALA A 40 -17.16 -5.43 -17.48
C ALA A 40 -15.66 -5.34 -17.85
N MET A 41 -14.78 -5.68 -16.91
CA MET A 41 -13.62 -6.54 -17.20
C MET A 41 -13.24 -7.18 -15.87
N LEU A 42 -13.36 -8.49 -15.81
CA LEU A 42 -13.16 -9.31 -14.61
C LEU A 42 -11.74 -9.14 -14.07
N ALA A 43 -11.58 -8.17 -13.16
CA ALA A 43 -10.41 -8.05 -12.31
C ALA A 43 -10.37 -9.30 -11.44
N GLU A 44 -9.24 -10.02 -11.48
CA GLU A 44 -9.02 -11.17 -10.61
C GLU A 44 -9.21 -10.73 -9.14
N VAL A 45 -10.19 -11.29 -8.44
CA VAL A 45 -10.49 -10.90 -7.06
C VAL A 45 -9.65 -11.77 -6.13
N LEU A 46 -8.73 -11.17 -5.37
CA LEU A 46 -8.12 -11.84 -4.23
C LEU A 46 -9.03 -11.64 -3.02
N GLU A 47 -9.78 -12.66 -2.66
CA GLU A 47 -10.44 -12.67 -1.36
C GLU A 47 -9.42 -12.95 -0.27
N VAL A 48 -9.31 -12.04 0.70
CA VAL A 48 -8.53 -12.34 1.90
C VAL A 48 -9.36 -13.35 2.72
N PRO A 49 -8.83 -14.55 3.00
CA PRO A 49 -9.57 -15.54 3.77
C PRO A 49 -9.99 -14.95 5.12
N PRO A 50 -11.14 -15.34 5.69
CA PRO A 50 -11.61 -14.80 6.97
C PRO A 50 -10.52 -14.90 8.04
N VAL A 51 -10.56 -14.05 9.07
CA VAL A 51 -9.60 -14.13 10.19
C VAL A 51 -9.79 -15.52 10.81
N GLY A 52 -8.94 -16.47 10.42
CA GLY A 52 -8.87 -17.77 11.08
C GLY A 52 -8.26 -17.60 12.48
N VAL A 53 -7.72 -18.68 13.03
CA VAL A 53 -7.06 -18.70 14.35
C VAL A 53 -5.72 -17.94 14.38
N LYS A 54 -5.39 -17.15 13.35
CA LYS A 54 -4.10 -16.44 13.28
C LYS A 54 -4.09 -15.31 14.30
N ALA A 55 -3.20 -15.39 15.27
CA ALA A 55 -2.92 -14.27 16.16
C ALA A 55 -2.22 -13.13 15.38
N PRO A 56 -2.51 -11.85 15.69
CA PRO A 56 -1.76 -10.75 15.12
C PRO A 56 -0.29 -10.83 15.57
N PRO A 57 0.67 -10.45 14.69
CA PRO A 57 2.10 -10.53 15.01
C PRO A 57 2.55 -9.49 16.05
N CYS A 58 1.66 -8.58 16.45
CA CYS A 58 1.90 -7.57 17.48
C CYS A 58 0.58 -7.18 18.16
N ALA A 59 0.69 -6.45 19.28
CA ALA A 59 -0.48 -5.86 19.93
C ALA A 59 -1.19 -4.89 18.96
N LEU A 60 -2.49 -5.07 18.79
CA LEU A 60 -3.30 -4.20 17.96
C LEU A 60 -3.79 -3.01 18.79
N PRO A 61 -3.88 -1.80 18.21
CA PRO A 61 -4.51 -0.68 18.87
C PRO A 61 -5.97 -0.97 19.23
N LEU A 62 -6.48 -0.40 20.33
CA LEU A 62 -7.86 -0.63 20.79
C LEU A 62 -8.94 -0.23 19.76
N TRP A 63 -8.64 0.75 18.91
CA TRP A 63 -9.54 1.19 17.84
C TRP A 63 -9.54 0.26 16.63
N CYS A 64 -8.62 -0.71 16.57
CA CYS A 64 -8.50 -1.66 15.45
C CYS A 64 -9.57 -2.75 15.58
N ALA A 65 -10.69 -2.55 14.89
CA ALA A 65 -11.87 -3.41 14.97
C ALA A 65 -12.39 -3.72 13.57
N SER A 66 -13.14 -4.82 13.44
CA SER A 66 -13.83 -5.10 12.18
C SER A 66 -14.91 -4.03 12.00
N PRO A 67 -14.92 -3.29 10.89
CA PRO A 67 -16.00 -2.35 10.64
C PRO A 67 -17.31 -3.10 10.42
N ASN A 68 -18.36 -2.62 11.07
CA ASN A 68 -19.71 -3.03 10.75
C ASN A 68 -20.16 -2.31 9.46
N ARG A 69 -20.96 -2.96 8.62
CA ARG A 69 -21.36 -2.41 7.32
C ARG A 69 -22.06 -1.05 7.45
N ASP A 70 -22.89 -0.91 8.48
CA ASP A 70 -23.71 0.28 8.69
C ASP A 70 -22.91 1.46 9.28
N ASP A 71 -21.75 1.19 9.87
CA ASP A 71 -20.87 2.21 10.47
C ASP A 71 -19.79 2.72 9.51
N ILE A 72 -19.70 2.14 8.31
CA ILE A 72 -18.71 2.53 7.29
C ILE A 72 -19.13 3.86 6.66
N VAL A 73 -18.33 4.89 6.90
CA VAL A 73 -18.55 6.22 6.33
C VAL A 73 -18.17 6.25 4.84
N THR A 74 -17.09 5.56 4.47
CA THR A 74 -16.63 5.49 3.08
C THR A 74 -16.16 4.06 2.80
N PRO A 75 -16.91 3.28 2.02
CA PRO A 75 -16.45 1.95 1.64
C PRO A 75 -15.24 2.08 0.73
N VAL A 76 -14.21 1.30 1.03
CA VAL A 76 -12.97 1.29 0.26
C VAL A 76 -12.63 -0.12 -0.17
N GLU A 77 -12.12 -0.23 -1.38
CA GLU A 77 -11.48 -1.43 -1.89
C GLU A 77 -9.98 -1.23 -2.01
N LEU A 78 -9.24 -2.31 -1.78
CA LEU A 78 -7.80 -2.32 -1.96
C LEU A 78 -7.50 -2.80 -3.38
N GLN A 79 -6.88 -1.97 -4.19
CA GLN A 79 -6.39 -2.34 -5.51
C GLN A 79 -4.88 -2.56 -5.47
N ARG A 80 -4.42 -3.62 -6.13
CA ARG A 80 -3.01 -3.94 -6.33
C ARG A 80 -2.67 -3.76 -7.80
N HIS A 81 -1.75 -2.86 -8.10
CA HIS A 81 -1.20 -2.63 -9.42
C HIS A 81 0.13 -3.36 -9.50
N MET A 82 0.24 -4.31 -10.42
CA MET A 82 1.51 -5.02 -10.67
C MET A 82 2.16 -4.47 -11.93
N THR A 83 3.48 -4.39 -11.91
CA THR A 83 4.24 -3.93 -13.08
C THR A 83 4.14 -4.97 -14.18
N GLY A 84 3.64 -4.55 -15.34
CA GLY A 84 3.38 -5.41 -16.49
C GLY A 84 1.98 -6.04 -16.52
N ALA A 85 1.14 -5.83 -15.50
CA ALA A 85 -0.26 -6.23 -15.55
C ALA A 85 -1.14 -5.13 -16.15
N ALA A 86 -2.02 -5.48 -17.07
CA ALA A 86 -2.91 -4.53 -17.74
C ALA A 86 -4.03 -4.00 -16.82
N THR A 87 -4.51 -4.81 -15.88
CA THR A 87 -5.61 -4.47 -14.97
C THR A 87 -5.20 -4.64 -13.50
N PRO A 88 -5.59 -3.72 -12.61
CA PRO A 88 -5.34 -3.88 -11.19
C PRO A 88 -6.11 -5.07 -10.61
N LYS A 89 -5.49 -5.75 -9.64
CA LYS A 89 -6.11 -6.84 -8.88
C LYS A 89 -6.87 -6.27 -7.69
N ARG A 90 -8.15 -6.61 -7.56
CA ARG A 90 -8.97 -6.16 -6.42
C ARG A 90 -8.75 -7.11 -5.24
N ILE A 91 -8.55 -6.57 -4.05
CA ILE A 91 -8.34 -7.32 -2.81
C ILE A 91 -9.49 -6.96 -1.85
N LEU A 92 -10.32 -7.95 -1.56
CA LEU A 92 -11.44 -7.78 -0.64
C LEU A 92 -11.00 -8.05 0.79
N LEU A 93 -11.01 -7.01 1.62
CA LEU A 93 -10.62 -7.09 3.03
C LEU A 93 -11.71 -7.75 3.92
N GLY A 94 -12.93 -7.90 3.40
CA GLY A 94 -14.07 -8.52 4.09
C GLY A 94 -14.36 -7.87 5.46
N ARG A 95 -14.64 -8.70 6.47
CA ARG A 95 -14.87 -8.31 7.88
C ARG A 95 -13.60 -8.45 8.74
N ARG A 96 -12.42 -8.25 8.16
CA ARG A 96 -11.18 -8.32 8.93
C ARG A 96 -10.87 -6.96 9.55
N SER A 97 -10.43 -6.97 10.80
CA SER A 97 -9.84 -5.80 11.46
C SER A 97 -8.39 -5.57 11.02
N TRP A 98 -7.69 -6.62 10.58
CA TRP A 98 -6.31 -6.53 10.11
C TRP A 98 -5.95 -7.58 9.04
N VAL A 99 -4.91 -7.27 8.26
CA VAL A 99 -4.36 -8.13 7.20
C VAL A 99 -2.84 -8.06 7.23
N LEU A 100 -2.19 -9.22 7.24
CA LEU A 100 -0.73 -9.31 7.16
C LEU A 100 -0.24 -9.26 5.70
N LEU A 101 0.57 -8.25 5.41
CA LEU A 101 1.25 -8.07 4.14
C LEU A 101 2.70 -8.55 4.28
N GLY A 102 3.13 -9.42 3.38
CA GLY A 102 4.48 -9.96 3.45
C GLY A 102 4.86 -10.84 2.29
N ARG A 103 6.15 -11.16 2.17
CA ARG A 103 6.68 -12.01 1.11
C ARG A 103 6.29 -13.46 1.35
N ARG A 104 5.62 -14.07 0.38
CA ARG A 104 5.31 -15.51 0.39
C ARG A 104 6.56 -16.29 -0.08
N LEU A 105 6.93 -17.33 0.65
CA LEU A 105 8.06 -18.19 0.32
C LEU A 105 7.57 -19.45 -0.41
N GLN A 106 8.35 -19.88 -1.40
CA GLN A 106 8.22 -21.18 -2.03
C GLN A 106 9.58 -21.90 -1.94
N PRO A 107 9.66 -23.09 -1.33
CA PRO A 107 8.56 -23.82 -0.67
C PRO A 107 8.05 -23.10 0.59
N PRO A 108 6.81 -23.38 1.04
CA PRO A 108 6.28 -22.87 2.30
C PRO A 108 7.21 -23.27 3.45
N VAL A 109 7.57 -22.30 4.30
CA VAL A 109 8.38 -22.54 5.50
C VAL A 109 7.49 -22.46 6.74
N PRO A 110 7.81 -23.21 7.81
CA PRO A 110 7.10 -23.08 9.08
C PRO A 110 7.11 -21.64 9.60
N GLY A 111 5.93 -21.12 9.95
CA GLY A 111 5.75 -19.78 10.49
C GLY A 111 4.43 -19.13 10.07
N GLN A 112 4.26 -17.86 10.42
CA GLN A 112 3.07 -17.09 10.05
C GLN A 112 3.11 -16.73 8.56
N GLU A 113 2.23 -17.34 7.78
CA GLU A 113 2.07 -16.98 6.37
C GLU A 113 1.35 -15.63 6.22
N PRO A 114 1.82 -14.75 5.32
CA PRO A 114 1.14 -13.50 5.02
C PRO A 114 -0.22 -13.78 4.37
N ASP A 115 -1.21 -12.97 4.74
CA ASP A 115 -2.54 -13.03 4.16
C ASP A 115 -2.51 -12.52 2.71
N VAL A 116 -1.71 -11.48 2.44
CA VAL A 116 -1.43 -10.97 1.10
C VAL A 116 0.05 -11.13 0.79
N GLY A 117 0.34 -11.94 -0.23
CA GLY A 117 1.69 -12.18 -0.73
C GLY A 117 2.22 -11.02 -1.57
N LEU A 118 3.24 -10.34 -1.06
CA LEU A 118 4.00 -9.33 -1.77
C LEU A 118 4.89 -9.98 -2.83
N ALA A 119 4.93 -9.38 -4.02
CA ALA A 119 5.75 -9.81 -5.15
C ALA A 119 7.22 -9.39 -5.00
N SER A 120 7.51 -8.36 -4.21
CA SER A 120 8.88 -7.89 -4.02
C SER A 120 9.74 -8.91 -3.27
N PRO A 121 10.86 -9.40 -3.83
CA PRO A 121 11.77 -10.30 -3.13
C PRO A 121 12.47 -9.61 -1.95
N ARG A 122 12.53 -8.28 -1.97
CA ARG A 122 13.07 -7.42 -0.92
C ARG A 122 12.11 -7.22 0.24
N ALA A 123 10.86 -7.68 0.14
CA ALA A 123 9.92 -7.62 1.23
C ALA A 123 10.21 -8.69 2.31
N SER A 124 10.06 -8.31 3.57
CA SER A 124 10.04 -9.23 4.71
C SER A 124 8.84 -10.19 4.65
N ARG A 125 8.96 -11.35 5.29
CA ARG A 125 7.87 -12.35 5.43
C ARG A 125 6.66 -11.80 6.19
N ALA A 126 6.93 -11.02 7.23
CA ALA A 126 5.97 -10.16 7.92
C ALA A 126 6.46 -8.73 7.72
N HIS A 127 5.91 -8.02 6.74
CA HIS A 127 6.43 -6.71 6.33
C HIS A 127 5.66 -5.58 6.97
N ALA A 128 4.34 -5.60 6.79
CA ALA A 128 3.45 -4.57 7.28
C ALA A 128 2.09 -5.16 7.65
N LEU A 129 1.36 -4.46 8.50
CA LEU A 129 -0.04 -4.70 8.78
C LEU A 129 -0.89 -3.61 8.13
N LEU A 130 -1.94 -4.04 7.45
CA LEU A 130 -3.09 -3.19 7.17
C LEU A 130 -4.05 -3.35 8.34
N LEU A 131 -4.43 -2.25 8.97
CA LEU A 131 -5.38 -2.19 10.08
C LEU A 131 -6.63 -1.43 9.63
N ARG A 132 -7.79 -1.78 10.19
CA ARG A 132 -9.05 -1.08 9.98
C ARG A 132 -9.64 -0.63 11.30
N ASN A 133 -10.29 0.52 11.29
CA ASN A 133 -11.11 0.95 12.41
C ASN A 133 -12.59 0.61 12.16
N TRP A 134 -13.42 0.84 13.18
CA TRP A 134 -14.87 0.60 13.12
C TRP A 134 -15.60 1.47 12.08
N GLN A 135 -15.07 2.65 11.74
CA GLN A 135 -15.61 3.55 10.70
C GLN A 135 -15.22 3.15 9.27
N GLY A 136 -14.42 2.09 9.10
CA GLY A 136 -13.96 1.61 7.80
C GLY A 136 -12.67 2.26 7.28
N LYS A 137 -12.06 3.20 8.01
CA LYS A 137 -10.76 3.79 7.65
C LYS A 137 -9.65 2.74 7.71
N CYS A 138 -8.71 2.85 6.79
CA CYS A 138 -7.54 1.97 6.70
C CYS A 138 -6.28 2.67 7.22
N PHE A 139 -5.43 1.89 7.87
CA PHE A 139 -4.14 2.32 8.39
C PHE A 139 -3.08 1.31 7.97
N LEU A 140 -1.85 1.78 7.77
CA LEU A 140 -0.68 0.93 7.57
C LEU A 140 0.27 1.05 8.74
N MET A 141 0.83 -0.08 9.13
CA MET A 141 1.88 -0.14 10.16
C MET A 141 3.02 -1.02 9.65
N ASP A 142 4.22 -0.44 9.57
CA ASP A 142 5.43 -1.19 9.26
C ASP A 142 5.85 -2.04 10.46
N LEU A 143 6.19 -3.31 10.26
CA LEU A 143 6.59 -4.22 11.34
C LEU A 143 8.09 -4.17 11.66
N GLY A 144 8.83 -3.21 11.11
CA GLY A 144 10.28 -3.14 11.19
C GLY A 144 10.93 -3.78 9.96
N SER A 145 10.36 -3.52 8.79
CA SER A 145 10.93 -4.05 7.54
C SER A 145 12.27 -3.33 7.24
N PRO A 146 13.32 -4.06 6.80
CA PRO A 146 14.61 -3.42 6.53
C PRO A 146 14.53 -2.35 5.43
N ASN A 147 13.74 -2.61 4.40
CA ASN A 147 13.58 -1.72 3.26
C ASN A 147 12.49 -0.66 3.48
N GLY A 148 11.64 -0.83 4.50
CA GLY A 148 10.57 0.09 4.83
C GLY A 148 9.28 -0.10 4.05
N THR A 149 8.22 0.44 4.65
CA THR A 149 6.91 0.67 4.03
C THR A 149 6.74 2.15 3.70
N PHE A 150 6.12 2.46 2.56
CA PHE A 150 5.95 3.82 2.08
C PHE A 150 4.49 4.11 1.73
N LEU A 151 4.04 5.31 2.06
CA LEU A 151 2.79 5.92 1.60
C LEU A 151 3.12 7.16 0.76
N GLY A 152 2.89 7.06 -0.54
CA GLY A 152 3.35 8.01 -1.54
C GLY A 152 4.87 8.10 -1.48
N VAL A 153 5.37 9.30 -1.21
CA VAL A 153 6.81 9.57 -1.04
C VAL A 153 7.30 9.40 0.40
N LYS A 154 6.39 9.22 1.36
CA LYS A 154 6.71 9.22 2.79
C LYS A 154 6.98 7.80 3.30
N LYS A 155 8.17 7.56 3.84
CA LYS A 155 8.49 6.36 4.60
C LYS A 155 7.75 6.36 5.95
N LEU A 156 7.13 5.24 6.30
CA LEU A 156 6.41 5.12 7.56
C LEU A 156 7.35 4.81 8.73
N PRO A 157 7.05 5.33 9.94
CA PRO A 157 7.70 4.90 11.16
C PRO A 157 7.42 3.43 11.47
N VAL A 158 8.43 2.77 12.04
CA VAL A 158 8.34 1.37 12.47
C VAL A 158 7.38 1.24 13.65
N LYS A 159 6.49 0.25 13.60
CA LYS A 159 5.52 -0.12 14.66
C LYS A 159 4.56 1.01 15.08
N ALA A 160 4.36 1.99 14.20
CA ALA A 160 3.43 3.08 14.43
C ALA A 160 2.37 3.10 13.30
N PRO A 161 1.08 2.90 13.62
CA PRO A 161 0.01 3.00 12.65
C PRO A 161 -0.06 4.39 12.04
N CYS A 162 -0.10 4.45 10.71
CA CYS A 162 -0.31 5.67 9.94
C CYS A 162 -1.59 5.53 9.13
N GLU A 163 -2.44 6.56 9.15
CA GLU A 163 -3.65 6.58 8.31
C GLU A 163 -3.24 6.47 6.84
N TRP A 164 -3.98 5.64 6.10
CA TRP A 164 -3.80 5.47 4.67
C TRP A 164 -4.93 6.20 3.93
N PRO A 165 -4.67 7.39 3.37
CA PRO A 165 -5.69 8.13 2.65
C PRO A 165 -6.04 7.44 1.33
N ILE A 166 -7.32 7.54 0.94
CA ILE A 166 -7.84 7.07 -0.34
C ILE A 166 -7.04 7.72 -1.49
N GLY A 167 -6.76 6.94 -2.53
CA GLY A 167 -5.96 7.34 -3.68
C GLY A 167 -4.44 7.43 -3.44
N THR A 168 -3.98 7.36 -2.18
CA THR A 168 -2.54 7.37 -1.91
C THR A 168 -1.94 6.00 -2.23
N ALA A 169 -0.89 6.00 -3.06
CA ALA A 169 -0.10 4.81 -3.37
C ALA A 169 0.64 4.31 -2.12
N ALA A 170 0.56 3.02 -1.82
CA ALA A 170 1.41 2.35 -0.86
C ALA A 170 2.31 1.34 -1.57
N TYR A 171 3.55 1.23 -1.15
CA TYR A 171 4.43 0.16 -1.63
C TYR A 171 5.34 -0.34 -0.51
N PHE A 172 5.81 -1.57 -0.70
CA PHE A 172 6.53 -2.34 0.31
C PHE A 172 7.87 -2.76 -0.26
N ALA A 173 8.97 -2.20 0.26
CA ALA A 173 10.34 -2.29 -0.24
C ALA A 173 10.61 -1.77 -1.67
N ASP A 174 9.72 -2.00 -2.64
CA ASP A 174 9.99 -1.77 -4.07
C ASP A 174 8.72 -1.34 -4.82
N SER A 175 8.66 -0.06 -5.20
CA SER A 175 7.56 0.51 -5.99
C SER A 175 7.56 0.07 -7.45
N THR A 176 8.68 -0.45 -7.97
CA THR A 176 8.81 -0.85 -9.38
C THR A 176 8.22 -2.22 -9.69
N ARG A 177 7.72 -2.93 -8.68
CA ARG A 177 7.14 -4.27 -8.82
C ARG A 177 5.64 -4.22 -8.62
N GLU A 178 5.23 -3.57 -7.54
CA GLU A 178 3.82 -3.46 -7.19
C GLU A 178 3.56 -2.23 -6.33
N VAL A 179 2.36 -1.69 -6.51
CA VAL A 179 1.83 -0.57 -5.74
C VAL A 179 0.40 -0.92 -5.35
N PHE A 180 -0.01 -0.50 -4.17
CA PHE A 180 -1.35 -0.69 -3.66
C PHE A 180 -2.03 0.65 -3.51
N GLN A 181 -3.33 0.73 -3.73
CA GLN A 181 -4.11 1.96 -3.58
C GLN A 181 -5.49 1.63 -3.01
N LEU A 182 -5.99 2.51 -2.16
CA LEU A 182 -7.38 2.45 -1.70
C LEU A 182 -8.25 3.23 -2.68
N HIS A 183 -9.30 2.60 -3.18
CA HIS A 183 -10.29 3.22 -4.06
C HIS A 183 -11.64 3.27 -3.36
N PRO A 184 -12.42 4.36 -3.50
CA PRO A 184 -13.77 4.41 -3.01
C PRO A 184 -14.67 3.50 -3.85
N VAL A 185 -15.66 2.88 -3.20
CA VAL A 185 -16.67 1.99 -3.84
C VAL A 185 -18.04 2.66 -3.84
#